data_AF-A0A1C5R5V6-F1
#
_entry.id   AF-A0A1C5R5V6-F1
#
_cell.length_a   1.000
_cell.length_b   1.000
_cell.length_c   1.000
_cell.angle_alpha   90.00
_cell.angle_beta   90.00
_cell.angle_gamma   90.00
#
_symmetry.space_group_name_H-M   'P 1'
#
loop_
_entity.id
_entity.type
_entity.pdbx_description
1 polymer ?
#
loop_
_entity_poly.entity_id
_entity_poly.type
_entity_poly.pdbx_seq_one_letter_code
_entity_poly.pdbx_strand_id
1 'polypeptide(L)'
;MSGSYEHGPYIPAEHEQYDLLPHCRAEGGEVFSFPSMLDDVDACIRAWEAERPGTEEHHGQERQDDNGMLIMPYGMKSYAEYYGMLERYAADIKPDDLQLARDIRILENLMKLMNVKEEWSIVRYVGDQFDEVRGLSLTKGRCYYWPCSESCPEYEGVIDDEEFTSYLYPCDPNSWEIVLDPTGMAAWALAGEADTVDAWFIEEARADPDSLQAWALANGVVTKEKSAPGYGFEETSLWRQSERDTVVLSCPACGTKFEFAAWTLLNVGESPEAAELLRDGKLSEFTCPDCGYTTSLVHPCLCLMPSQRTVIYQVDYEEMRDGCVEMFDNLKRDAFPCDRYRIVSDRHELREKFLLFEAGLDDRALECLKIGVTGQAKMDGLVPAGAECRVVLRGIGDDGCLHLALEVGEESYRSDMPVDALKLFSESLAASSIAAEQPYMVDRAWAEHAYDMLDVEGLLT
;
A
#
# COMPACT_ATOMS: atom_id res chain seq x y z
N MET A 1 -19.72 -9.76 0.48
CA MET A 1 -20.09 -9.87 1.90
C MET A 1 -21.23 -8.88 2.16
N SER A 2 -22.34 -9.32 2.75
CA SER A 2 -23.58 -8.54 2.89
C SER A 2 -24.00 -8.43 4.35
N GLY A 3 -23.10 -7.91 5.20
CA GLY A 3 -23.46 -7.31 6.48
C GLY A 3 -23.91 -5.87 6.23
N SER A 4 -25.02 -5.45 6.83
CA SER A 4 -25.55 -4.09 6.62
C SER A 4 -24.67 -3.09 7.36
N TYR A 5 -23.65 -2.55 6.69
CA TYR A 5 -22.85 -1.40 7.15
C TYR A 5 -23.69 -0.11 7.30
N GLU A 6 -24.97 -0.16 6.94
CA GLU A 6 -25.88 0.98 6.98
C GLU A 6 -26.35 1.32 8.40
N HIS A 7 -26.30 0.36 9.33
CA HIS A 7 -26.78 0.54 10.70
C HIS A 7 -25.75 0.03 11.70
N GLY A 8 -25.35 0.89 12.65
CA GLY A 8 -24.44 0.55 13.73
C GLY A 8 -25.15 0.31 15.08
N PRO A 9 -24.47 -0.34 16.03
CA PRO A 9 -23.16 -0.97 15.82
C PRO A 9 -23.32 -2.29 15.03
N TYR A 10 -22.49 -2.49 14.02
CA TYR A 10 -22.39 -3.75 13.31
C TYR A 10 -21.82 -4.80 14.26
N ILE A 11 -22.51 -5.92 14.42
CA ILE A 11 -22.04 -7.08 15.18
C ILE A 11 -22.26 -8.30 14.29
N PRO A 12 -21.21 -9.05 13.93
CA PRO A 12 -21.38 -10.29 13.17
C PRO A 12 -22.32 -11.26 13.89
N ALA A 13 -23.12 -12.01 13.13
CA ALA A 13 -24.12 -12.93 13.71
C ALA A 13 -23.50 -13.96 14.68
N GLU A 14 -22.28 -14.39 14.40
CA GLU A 14 -21.53 -15.33 15.25
C GLU A 14 -21.08 -14.69 16.58
N HIS A 15 -21.05 -13.36 16.63
CA HIS A 15 -20.58 -12.58 17.77
C HIS A 15 -21.71 -12.14 18.71
N GLU A 16 -22.97 -12.23 18.29
CA GLU A 16 -24.15 -11.80 19.07
C GLU A 16 -24.23 -12.44 20.47
N GLN A 17 -23.70 -13.65 20.61
CA GLN A 17 -23.71 -14.41 21.87
C GLN A 17 -22.78 -13.85 22.96
N TYR A 18 -21.86 -12.94 22.62
CA TYR A 18 -20.83 -12.45 23.55
C TYR A 18 -21.16 -11.12 24.23
N ASP A 19 -22.36 -10.56 24.01
CA ASP A 19 -22.84 -9.32 24.64
C ASP A 19 -21.93 -8.08 24.44
N LEU A 20 -21.23 -8.01 23.30
CA LEU A 20 -20.26 -6.95 22.96
C LEU A 20 -20.89 -5.56 22.71
N LEU A 21 -20.17 -4.47 23.01
CA LEU A 21 -20.60 -3.08 22.71
C LEU A 21 -21.96 -2.66 23.31
N PRO A 22 -22.24 -2.90 24.59
CA PRO A 22 -23.53 -2.62 25.22
C PRO A 22 -23.95 -1.15 25.15
N HIS A 23 -23.00 -0.21 25.26
CA HIS A 23 -23.28 1.22 25.18
C HIS A 23 -23.66 1.65 23.76
N CYS A 24 -22.86 1.29 22.75
CA CYS A 24 -23.18 1.56 21.34
C CYS A 24 -24.53 0.97 20.93
N ARG A 25 -24.90 -0.22 21.45
CA ARG A 25 -26.23 -0.81 21.23
C ARG A 25 -27.36 0.00 21.88
N ALA A 26 -27.12 0.63 23.03
CA ALA A 26 -28.12 1.37 23.78
C ALA A 26 -28.30 2.81 23.29
N GLU A 27 -27.21 3.52 23.04
CA GLU A 27 -27.21 4.93 22.67
C GLU A 27 -27.17 5.16 21.14
N GLY A 28 -26.84 4.11 20.39
CA GLY A 28 -26.57 4.19 18.96
C GLY A 28 -25.15 4.70 18.70
N GLY A 29 -24.54 4.24 17.61
CA GLY A 29 -23.14 4.54 17.32
C GLY A 29 -22.42 3.35 16.70
N GLU A 30 -21.20 3.59 16.25
CA GLU A 30 -20.30 2.56 15.76
C GLU A 30 -18.91 2.74 16.38
N VAL A 31 -18.17 1.64 16.46
CA VAL A 31 -16.78 1.63 16.93
C VAL A 31 -15.81 1.48 15.77
N PHE A 32 -14.66 2.11 15.88
CA PHE A 32 -13.66 2.20 14.83
C PHE A 32 -12.28 1.93 15.39
N SER A 33 -11.56 1.01 14.74
CA SER A 33 -10.10 1.07 14.68
C SER A 33 -9.71 1.97 13.51
N PHE A 34 -8.65 2.76 13.62
CA PHE A 34 -8.26 3.69 12.56
C PHE A 34 -6.74 3.82 12.46
N PRO A 35 -6.21 4.06 11.24
CA PRO A 35 -4.79 4.21 11.05
C PRO A 35 -4.34 5.61 11.49
N SER A 36 -3.08 5.72 11.87
CA SER A 36 -2.39 6.99 12.17
C SER A 36 -2.46 8.02 11.03
N MET A 37 -2.50 7.57 9.77
CA MET A 37 -2.63 8.44 8.59
C MET A 37 -3.87 9.33 8.62
N LEU A 38 -4.89 9.00 9.43
CA LEU A 38 -6.09 9.82 9.58
C LEU A 38 -5.76 11.27 9.94
N ASP A 39 -4.80 11.50 10.84
CA ASP A 39 -4.44 12.84 11.32
C ASP A 39 -3.82 13.71 10.21
N ASP A 40 -2.98 13.11 9.37
CA ASP A 40 -2.31 13.79 8.25
C ASP A 40 -3.33 14.15 7.17
N VAL A 41 -4.18 13.18 6.80
CA VAL A 41 -5.25 13.42 5.83
C VAL A 41 -6.21 14.49 6.35
N ASP A 42 -6.56 14.44 7.64
CA ASP A 42 -7.37 15.47 8.29
C ASP A 42 -6.74 16.85 8.23
N ALA A 43 -5.43 16.96 8.53
CA ALA A 43 -4.69 18.21 8.44
C ALA A 43 -4.66 18.77 7.01
N CYS A 44 -4.48 17.90 6.01
CA CYS A 44 -4.53 18.27 4.60
C CYS A 44 -5.94 18.73 4.17
N ILE A 45 -7.00 18.05 4.61
CA ILE A 45 -8.39 18.49 4.36
C ILE A 45 -8.64 19.85 5.01
N ARG A 46 -8.19 20.06 6.25
CA ARG A 46 -8.32 21.37 6.93
C ARG A 46 -7.61 22.49 6.18
N ALA A 47 -6.39 22.24 5.70
CA ALA A 47 -5.66 23.20 4.88
C ALA A 47 -6.41 23.49 3.58
N TRP A 48 -6.93 22.45 2.92
CA TRP A 48 -7.72 22.57 1.70
C TRP A 48 -9.03 23.37 1.91
N GLU A 49 -9.74 23.17 3.02
CA GLU A 49 -10.93 23.96 3.37
C GLU A 49 -10.57 25.43 3.68
N ALA A 50 -9.46 25.67 4.38
CA ALA A 50 -9.02 27.02 4.76
C ALA A 50 -8.66 27.91 3.55
N GLU A 51 -8.20 27.32 2.45
CA GLU A 51 -7.91 28.03 1.19
C GLU A 51 -9.18 28.43 0.40
N ARG A 52 -10.37 27.95 0.81
CA ARG A 52 -11.66 28.21 0.17
C ARG A 52 -12.67 28.88 1.12
N PRO A 53 -12.38 30.10 1.62
CA PRO A 53 -13.32 30.79 2.49
C PRO A 53 -14.56 31.24 1.69
N GLY A 54 -15.69 30.55 1.85
CA GLY A 54 -17.01 31.02 1.38
C GLY A 54 -17.86 30.06 0.55
N THR A 55 -17.53 28.76 0.44
CA THR A 55 -18.47 27.76 -0.07
C THR A 55 -19.36 27.27 1.07
N GLU A 56 -20.64 27.66 1.06
CA GLU A 56 -21.64 27.30 2.09
C GLU A 56 -21.94 25.78 2.21
N GLU A 57 -21.23 24.92 1.46
CA GLU A 57 -21.24 23.46 1.62
C GLU A 57 -20.05 23.01 2.46
N HIS A 58 -19.99 23.46 3.71
CA HIS A 58 -19.00 22.99 4.69
C HIS A 58 -19.44 21.62 5.24
N HIS A 59 -18.84 20.53 4.75
CA HIS A 59 -19.17 19.16 5.20
C HIS A 59 -18.85 18.88 6.68
N GLY A 60 -17.96 19.66 7.31
CA GLY A 60 -17.50 19.46 8.69
C GLY A 60 -18.00 20.45 9.76
N GLN A 61 -18.77 21.49 9.42
CA GLN A 61 -19.08 22.57 10.38
C GLN A 61 -20.03 22.20 11.52
N GLU A 62 -20.80 21.11 11.40
CA GLU A 62 -21.61 20.60 12.53
C GLU A 62 -20.85 19.59 13.42
N ARG A 63 -19.61 19.22 13.06
CA ARG A 63 -18.86 18.11 13.70
C ARG A 63 -17.36 18.37 13.87
N GLN A 64 -16.93 19.62 14.09
CA GLN A 64 -15.64 19.77 14.77
C GLN A 64 -15.78 19.05 16.12
N ASP A 65 -14.96 18.03 16.34
CA ASP A 65 -14.76 17.57 17.70
C ASP A 65 -14.15 18.73 18.54
N ASP A 66 -14.13 18.60 19.86
CA ASP A 66 -13.60 19.67 20.73
C ASP A 66 -12.12 20.01 20.42
N ASN A 67 -11.42 19.18 19.62
CA ASN A 67 -10.04 19.34 19.18
C ASN A 67 -9.89 19.92 17.75
N GLY A 68 -10.98 20.10 17.01
CA GLY A 68 -11.00 20.69 15.67
C GLY A 68 -10.65 19.74 14.52
N MET A 69 -10.70 18.42 14.72
CA MET A 69 -10.60 17.43 13.63
C MET A 69 -11.91 17.38 12.83
N LEU A 70 -11.81 17.15 11.52
CA LEU A 70 -12.92 17.09 10.57
C LEU A 70 -13.35 15.67 10.22
N ILE A 71 -12.40 14.73 10.14
CA ILE A 71 -12.66 13.36 9.66
C ILE A 71 -12.44 12.26 10.70
N MET A 72 -12.33 12.63 11.98
CA MET A 72 -12.31 11.68 13.09
C MET A 72 -13.66 10.94 13.17
N PRO A 73 -13.72 9.60 13.25
CA PRO A 73 -14.97 8.83 13.25
C PRO A 73 -15.76 8.90 14.57
N TYR A 74 -15.50 9.93 15.40
CA TYR A 74 -16.18 10.13 16.66
C TYR A 74 -17.68 10.43 16.46
N GLY A 75 -18.55 9.72 17.19
CA GLY A 75 -20.00 9.91 17.14
C GLY A 75 -20.68 9.45 15.84
N MET A 76 -19.97 8.74 14.96
CA MET A 76 -20.54 8.16 13.74
C MET A 76 -21.51 7.01 14.08
N LYS A 77 -22.66 6.96 13.42
CA LYS A 77 -23.72 5.97 13.71
C LYS A 77 -23.50 4.64 13.01
N SER A 78 -22.73 4.64 11.92
CA SER A 78 -22.44 3.43 11.14
C SER A 78 -21.22 3.64 10.25
N TYR A 79 -20.64 2.52 9.80
CA TYR A 79 -19.57 2.54 8.80
C TYR A 79 -19.99 3.24 7.50
N ALA A 80 -21.24 3.05 7.05
CA ALA A 80 -21.74 3.72 5.84
C ALA A 80 -21.82 5.24 6.00
N GLU A 81 -22.19 5.75 7.19
CA GLU A 81 -22.17 7.19 7.46
C GLU A 81 -20.75 7.75 7.32
N TYR A 82 -19.78 7.08 7.94
CA TYR A 82 -18.38 7.50 7.93
C TYR A 82 -17.76 7.43 6.53
N TYR A 83 -17.88 6.32 5.82
CA TYR A 83 -17.30 6.18 4.47
C TYR A 83 -18.00 7.10 3.46
N GLY A 84 -19.31 7.34 3.63
CA GLY A 84 -20.01 8.33 2.82
C GLY A 84 -19.48 9.76 3.02
N MET A 85 -18.97 10.10 4.21
CA MET A 85 -18.30 11.37 4.47
C MET A 85 -16.95 11.45 3.74
N LEU A 86 -16.10 10.42 3.88
CA LEU A 86 -14.80 10.38 3.20
C LEU A 86 -14.97 10.43 1.67
N GLU A 87 -15.97 9.73 1.12
CA GLU A 87 -16.26 9.74 -0.30
C GLU A 87 -16.64 11.13 -0.82
N ARG A 88 -17.44 11.90 -0.06
CA ARG A 88 -17.77 13.29 -0.42
C ARG A 88 -16.52 14.15 -0.47
N TYR A 89 -15.69 14.11 0.58
CA TYR A 89 -14.41 14.83 0.59
C TYR A 89 -13.52 14.44 -0.59
N ALA A 90 -13.35 13.15 -0.87
CA ALA A 90 -12.55 12.70 -2.01
C ALA A 90 -13.12 13.18 -3.35
N ALA A 91 -14.45 13.22 -3.51
CA ALA A 91 -15.10 13.69 -4.74
C ALA A 91 -14.91 15.20 -4.95
N ASP A 92 -15.03 15.99 -3.88
CA ASP A 92 -14.93 17.45 -3.94
C ASP A 92 -13.49 17.93 -4.08
N ILE A 93 -12.53 17.23 -3.46
CA ILE A 93 -11.10 17.57 -3.52
C ILE A 93 -10.47 17.16 -4.85
N LYS A 94 -10.92 16.05 -5.45
CA LYS A 94 -10.31 15.44 -6.66
C LYS A 94 -10.03 16.40 -7.83
N PRO A 95 -10.92 17.36 -8.17
CA PRO A 95 -10.64 18.31 -9.25
C PRO A 95 -9.45 19.23 -8.98
N ASP A 96 -9.15 19.48 -7.70
CA ASP A 96 -8.17 20.47 -7.27
C ASP A 96 -6.85 19.85 -6.79
N ASP A 97 -6.94 18.74 -6.06
CA ASP A 97 -5.78 18.01 -5.53
C ASP A 97 -6.00 16.50 -5.69
N LEU A 98 -5.42 15.96 -6.76
CA LEU A 98 -5.52 14.53 -7.07
C LEU A 98 -4.81 13.67 -6.03
N GLN A 99 -3.78 14.18 -5.36
CA GLN A 99 -3.03 13.43 -4.36
C GLN A 99 -3.84 13.32 -3.07
N LEU A 100 -4.34 14.43 -2.54
CA LEU A 100 -5.17 14.40 -1.32
C LEU A 100 -6.44 13.57 -1.53
N ALA A 101 -7.09 13.67 -2.69
CA ALA A 101 -8.24 12.82 -3.01
C ALA A 101 -7.88 11.33 -3.06
N ARG A 102 -6.67 10.97 -3.48
CA ARG A 102 -6.16 9.59 -3.41
C ARG A 102 -5.90 9.18 -1.96
N ASP A 103 -5.27 10.03 -1.16
CA ASP A 103 -4.95 9.76 0.24
C ASP A 103 -6.23 9.50 1.06
N ILE A 104 -7.30 10.24 0.80
CA ILE A 104 -8.62 9.99 1.41
C ILE A 104 -9.18 8.61 1.04
N ARG A 105 -9.01 8.17 -0.22
CA ARG A 105 -9.45 6.84 -0.67
C ARG A 105 -8.58 5.73 -0.09
N ILE A 106 -7.28 5.98 0.12
CA ILE A 106 -6.37 5.06 0.82
C ILE A 106 -6.82 4.92 2.28
N LEU A 107 -7.06 6.04 2.97
CA LEU A 107 -7.60 6.06 4.32
C LEU A 107 -8.93 5.29 4.41
N GLU A 108 -9.87 5.54 3.50
CA GLU A 108 -11.16 4.82 3.44
C GLU A 108 -10.96 3.30 3.34
N ASN A 109 -10.00 2.84 2.52
CA ASN A 109 -9.71 1.41 2.37
C ASN A 109 -9.03 0.81 3.60
N LEU A 110 -8.05 1.49 4.19
CA LEU A 110 -7.42 1.05 5.45
C LEU A 110 -8.45 0.96 6.57
N MET A 111 -9.31 1.97 6.69
CA MET A 111 -10.43 1.96 7.62
C MET A 111 -11.37 0.77 7.40
N LYS A 112 -11.60 0.30 6.17
CA LYS A 112 -12.40 -0.90 5.92
C LYS A 112 -11.69 -2.18 6.36
N LEU A 113 -10.40 -2.29 6.07
CA LEU A 113 -9.58 -3.45 6.41
C LEU A 113 -9.41 -3.60 7.93
N MET A 114 -9.19 -2.49 8.64
CA MET A 114 -9.03 -2.50 10.10
C MET A 114 -10.34 -2.78 10.85
N ASN A 115 -11.49 -2.64 10.19
CA ASN A 115 -12.82 -2.78 10.81
C ASN A 115 -13.63 -3.99 10.33
N VAL A 116 -12.93 -5.07 9.95
CA VAL A 116 -13.55 -6.37 9.71
C VAL A 116 -13.74 -7.10 11.05
N LYS A 117 -14.89 -6.90 11.69
CA LYS A 117 -15.13 -7.41 13.05
C LYS A 117 -15.07 -8.93 13.16
N GLU A 118 -15.32 -9.65 12.07
CA GLU A 118 -15.17 -11.10 11.97
C GLU A 118 -13.72 -11.57 12.17
N GLU A 119 -12.74 -10.72 11.88
CA GLU A 119 -11.31 -10.99 12.11
C GLU A 119 -10.88 -10.58 13.52
N TRP A 120 -11.66 -9.75 14.21
CA TRP A 120 -11.31 -9.25 15.53
C TRP A 120 -11.38 -10.36 16.57
N SER A 121 -10.38 -10.39 17.44
CA SER A 121 -10.39 -11.28 18.60
C SER A 121 -11.44 -10.81 19.61
N ILE A 122 -11.98 -11.76 20.36
CA ILE A 122 -12.87 -11.53 21.48
C ILE A 122 -12.18 -12.05 22.73
N VAL A 123 -11.88 -11.16 23.65
CA VAL A 123 -11.31 -11.49 24.94
C VAL A 123 -12.32 -11.24 26.04
N ARG A 124 -12.18 -11.95 27.15
CA ARG A 124 -12.91 -11.69 28.38
C ARG A 124 -11.96 -11.11 29.41
N TYR A 125 -12.35 -10.00 30.01
CA TYR A 125 -11.59 -9.45 31.13
C TYR A 125 -11.87 -10.29 32.39
N VAL A 126 -10.83 -10.85 32.99
CA VAL A 126 -10.90 -11.68 34.22
C VAL A 126 -10.08 -11.11 35.37
N GLY A 127 -9.38 -10.00 35.13
CA GLY A 127 -8.59 -9.30 36.13
C GLY A 127 -9.42 -8.58 37.18
N ASP A 128 -8.73 -8.11 38.22
CA ASP A 128 -9.29 -7.42 39.40
C ASP A 128 -8.87 -5.94 39.46
N GLN A 129 -8.09 -5.46 38.49
CA GLN A 129 -7.41 -4.16 38.53
C GLN A 129 -8.38 -2.97 38.52
N PHE A 130 -9.58 -3.14 37.97
CA PHE A 130 -10.61 -2.11 37.91
C PHE A 130 -11.75 -2.29 38.93
N ASP A 131 -11.70 -3.33 39.79
CA ASP A 131 -12.78 -3.64 40.75
C ASP A 131 -12.97 -2.54 41.83
N GLU A 132 -11.96 -1.70 42.07
CA GLU A 132 -11.97 -0.68 43.15
C GLU A 132 -11.97 0.78 42.67
N VAL A 133 -11.81 1.05 41.37
CA VAL A 133 -11.73 2.42 40.82
C VAL A 133 -13.08 2.84 40.22
N ARG A 134 -13.65 3.94 40.71
CA ARG A 134 -14.87 4.51 40.12
C ARG A 134 -14.52 5.33 38.88
N GLY A 135 -15.03 4.90 37.72
CA GLY A 135 -15.01 5.67 36.47
C GLY A 135 -14.06 5.18 35.39
N LEU A 136 -13.74 3.87 35.33
CA LEU A 136 -12.98 3.27 34.22
C LEU A 136 -13.56 1.93 33.75
N SER A 137 -13.14 1.53 32.55
CA SER A 137 -13.96 1.12 31.41
C SER A 137 -14.16 -0.39 31.17
N LEU A 138 -13.48 -1.25 31.93
CA LEU A 138 -13.54 -2.71 31.79
C LEU A 138 -14.24 -3.35 32.99
N THR A 139 -15.21 -4.21 32.70
CA THR A 139 -16.02 -4.94 33.69
C THR A 139 -15.60 -6.40 33.74
N LYS A 140 -15.25 -6.89 34.93
CA LYS A 140 -14.86 -8.29 35.13
C LYS A 140 -15.95 -9.25 34.65
N GLY A 141 -15.55 -10.23 33.84
CA GLY A 141 -16.40 -11.24 33.22
C GLY A 141 -16.99 -10.83 31.88
N ARG A 142 -16.88 -9.56 31.45
CA ARG A 142 -17.37 -9.11 30.14
C ARG A 142 -16.41 -9.44 29.01
N CYS A 143 -17.00 -9.60 27.82
CA CYS A 143 -16.26 -9.74 26.58
C CYS A 143 -16.04 -8.38 25.93
N TYR A 144 -14.89 -8.23 25.30
CA TYR A 144 -14.46 -7.02 24.61
C TYR A 144 -13.90 -7.38 23.25
N TYR A 145 -14.04 -6.45 22.30
CA TYR A 145 -13.34 -6.56 21.04
C TYR A 145 -11.89 -6.19 21.24
N TRP A 146 -11.03 -7.02 20.66
CA TRP A 146 -9.60 -6.82 20.54
C TRP A 146 -9.30 -6.72 19.05
N PRO A 147 -9.33 -5.50 18.49
CA PRO A 147 -9.17 -5.30 17.05
C PRO A 147 -7.85 -5.88 16.57
N CYS A 148 -7.92 -6.54 15.44
CA CYS A 148 -6.77 -7.00 14.67
C CYS A 148 -7.19 -7.13 13.21
N SER A 149 -6.22 -7.18 12.31
CA SER A 149 -6.47 -7.50 10.90
C SER A 149 -5.51 -8.59 10.47
N GLU A 150 -5.95 -9.51 9.62
CA GLU A 150 -5.04 -10.47 8.97
C GLU A 150 -3.92 -9.75 8.20
N SER A 151 -4.22 -8.58 7.64
CA SER A 151 -3.29 -7.75 6.88
C SER A 151 -2.34 -6.90 7.75
N CYS A 152 -2.69 -6.66 9.01
CA CYS A 152 -1.92 -5.83 9.95
C CYS A 152 -2.00 -6.45 11.37
N PRO A 153 -1.19 -7.48 11.65
CA PRO A 153 -1.25 -8.26 12.88
C PRO A 153 -0.53 -7.54 14.04
N GLU A 154 -1.02 -6.37 14.45
CA GLU A 154 -0.50 -5.61 15.58
C GLU A 154 -1.51 -5.55 16.74
N TYR A 155 -1.01 -5.35 17.97
CA TYR A 155 -1.87 -5.10 19.11
C TYR A 155 -2.38 -3.66 19.07
N GLU A 156 -3.64 -3.49 18.67
CA GLU A 156 -4.27 -2.17 18.54
C GLU A 156 -4.97 -1.68 19.82
N GLY A 157 -4.96 -2.49 20.88
CA GLY A 157 -5.71 -2.21 22.11
C GLY A 157 -7.00 -3.03 22.25
N VAL A 158 -7.85 -2.59 23.17
CA VAL A 158 -9.16 -3.16 23.46
C VAL A 158 -10.21 -2.06 23.32
N ILE A 159 -11.29 -2.35 22.61
CA ILE A 159 -12.46 -1.46 22.56
C ILE A 159 -13.31 -1.78 23.79
N ASP A 160 -13.32 -0.84 24.72
CA ASP A 160 -14.06 -0.98 25.97
C ASP A 160 -15.55 -0.56 25.83
N ASP A 161 -16.27 -0.54 26.96
CA ASP A 161 -17.72 -0.31 26.95
C ASP A 161 -18.13 1.16 26.72
N GLU A 162 -17.25 2.13 26.94
CA GLU A 162 -17.57 3.57 26.92
C GLU A 162 -16.98 4.28 25.69
N GLU A 163 -16.13 3.60 24.94
CA GLU A 163 -15.28 4.21 23.93
C GLU A 163 -15.65 3.82 22.50
N PHE A 164 -15.46 4.76 21.58
CA PHE A 164 -15.67 4.54 20.15
C PHE A 164 -14.46 3.86 19.47
N THR A 165 -13.33 3.74 20.16
CA THR A 165 -12.07 3.21 19.62
C THR A 165 -11.32 2.40 20.67
N SER A 166 -10.22 1.77 20.26
CA SER A 166 -9.41 0.92 21.12
C SER A 166 -8.44 1.72 21.99
N TYR A 167 -8.24 1.25 23.22
CA TYR A 167 -7.22 1.75 24.14
C TYR A 167 -6.21 0.66 24.49
N LEU A 168 -4.96 1.06 24.72
CA LEU A 168 -3.92 0.12 25.11
C LEU A 168 -4.10 -0.29 26.58
N TYR A 169 -4.16 -1.60 26.81
CA TYR A 169 -4.14 -2.22 28.13
C TYR A 169 -2.97 -3.19 28.23
N PRO A 170 -2.47 -3.49 29.44
CA PRO A 170 -1.46 -4.51 29.61
C PRO A 170 -1.94 -5.88 29.12
N CYS A 171 -1.16 -6.52 28.25
CA CYS A 171 -1.40 -7.88 27.74
C CYS A 171 -0.96 -8.96 28.74
N ASP A 172 -1.32 -8.84 30.02
CA ASP A 172 -0.94 -9.87 31.00
C ASP A 172 -1.90 -11.09 30.94
N PRO A 173 -1.38 -12.33 30.89
CA PRO A 173 -2.21 -13.54 30.77
C PRO A 173 -3.17 -13.81 31.92
N ASN A 174 -3.00 -13.15 33.07
CA ASN A 174 -3.84 -13.40 34.23
C ASN A 174 -5.08 -12.49 34.24
N SER A 175 -5.10 -11.46 33.41
CA SER A 175 -6.18 -10.49 33.32
C SER A 175 -7.11 -10.72 32.14
N TRP A 176 -6.72 -11.57 31.17
CA TRP A 176 -7.46 -11.81 29.94
C TRP A 176 -7.66 -13.29 29.67
N GLU A 177 -8.88 -13.66 29.29
CA GLU A 177 -9.24 -14.98 28.76
C GLU A 177 -9.60 -14.84 27.28
N ILE A 178 -8.96 -15.60 26.40
CA ILE A 178 -9.31 -15.62 24.97
C ILE A 178 -10.61 -16.40 24.79
N VAL A 179 -11.62 -15.78 24.18
CA VAL A 179 -12.92 -16.39 23.89
C VAL A 179 -13.03 -16.80 22.43
N LEU A 180 -12.57 -15.93 21.53
CA LEU A 180 -12.48 -16.17 20.10
C LEU A 180 -11.21 -15.48 19.58
N ASP A 181 -10.43 -16.16 18.77
CA ASP A 181 -9.18 -15.63 18.23
C ASP A 181 -8.95 -16.21 16.83
N PRO A 182 -9.65 -15.68 15.82
CA PRO A 182 -9.63 -16.25 14.47
C PRO A 182 -8.26 -16.10 13.81
N THR A 183 -7.50 -15.06 14.17
CA THR A 183 -6.19 -14.73 13.61
C THR A 183 -5.01 -15.21 14.46
N GLY A 184 -5.25 -15.66 15.70
CA GLY A 184 -4.20 -16.05 16.65
C GLY A 184 -3.52 -14.87 17.35
N MET A 185 -4.04 -13.66 17.17
CA MET A 185 -3.41 -12.41 17.61
C MET A 185 -3.56 -12.15 19.10
N ALA A 186 -4.71 -12.50 19.69
CA ALA A 186 -4.85 -12.39 21.15
C ALA A 186 -3.90 -13.38 21.85
N ALA A 187 -3.74 -14.58 21.31
CA ALA A 187 -2.79 -15.56 21.84
C ALA A 187 -1.34 -15.08 21.72
N TRP A 188 -0.99 -14.47 20.60
CA TRP A 188 0.34 -13.90 20.37
C TRP A 188 0.63 -12.72 21.32
N ALA A 189 -0.31 -11.79 21.47
CA ALA A 189 -0.13 -10.64 22.35
C ALA A 189 0.01 -11.04 23.82
N LEU A 190 -0.83 -11.97 24.30
CA LEU A 190 -0.74 -12.49 25.67
C LEU A 190 0.51 -13.35 25.89
N ALA A 191 1.14 -13.89 24.86
CA ALA A 191 2.43 -14.56 25.00
C ALA A 191 3.60 -13.60 25.32
N GLY A 192 3.35 -12.29 25.35
CA GLY A 192 4.36 -11.25 25.59
C GLY A 192 5.15 -10.86 24.34
N GLU A 193 4.65 -11.24 23.16
CA GLU A 193 5.29 -10.97 21.87
C GLU A 193 4.79 -9.64 21.24
N ALA A 194 3.73 -9.03 21.79
CA ALA A 194 3.21 -7.72 21.36
C ALA A 194 3.81 -6.55 22.15
N ASP A 195 3.98 -5.41 21.47
CA ASP A 195 4.22 -4.13 22.13
C ASP A 195 2.97 -3.69 22.89
N THR A 196 3.01 -3.81 24.22
CA THR A 196 1.93 -3.43 25.15
C THR A 196 2.40 -2.39 26.16
N VAL A 197 1.48 -1.83 26.95
CA VAL A 197 1.81 -0.98 28.12
C VAL A 197 2.16 -1.83 29.35
N ASP A 198 3.11 -1.36 30.16
CA ASP A 198 3.64 -2.08 31.34
C ASP A 198 2.75 -1.98 32.58
N ALA A 199 1.79 -1.06 32.62
CA ALA A 199 1.01 -0.75 33.80
C ALA A 199 -0.48 -0.53 33.50
N TRP A 200 -1.32 -0.98 34.44
CA TRP A 200 -2.79 -0.86 34.39
C TRP A 200 -3.32 0.54 34.76
N PHE A 201 -2.47 1.40 35.33
CA PHE A 201 -2.84 2.74 35.78
C PHE A 201 -1.90 3.79 35.19
N ILE A 202 -2.49 4.90 34.76
CA ILE A 202 -1.80 6.19 34.67
C ILE A 202 -1.92 6.81 36.06
N GLU A 203 -0.82 6.93 36.82
CA GLU A 203 -0.88 7.66 38.09
C GLU A 203 -1.28 9.12 37.81
N GLU A 204 -2.47 9.52 38.26
CA GLU A 204 -2.90 10.91 38.37
C GLU A 204 -2.01 11.67 39.37
N ALA A 205 -0.78 12.00 38.97
CA ALA A 205 0.10 12.86 39.73
C ALA A 205 0.00 14.29 39.19
N ARG A 206 -0.96 15.05 39.75
CA ARG A 206 -0.97 16.52 39.90
C ARG A 206 -0.14 17.30 38.87
N ALA A 207 -0.83 17.82 37.86
CA ALA A 207 -0.26 18.76 36.89
C ALA A 207 0.34 20.03 37.55
N ASP A 208 1.57 20.35 37.13
CA ASP A 208 2.20 21.69 37.03
C ASP A 208 3.19 21.62 35.83
N PRO A 209 3.40 22.70 35.02
CA PRO A 209 2.86 22.77 33.66
C PRO A 209 3.94 22.66 32.56
N ASP A 210 5.18 22.31 32.88
CA ASP A 210 6.31 22.33 31.94
C ASP A 210 6.63 20.97 31.28
N SER A 211 5.56 20.28 30.89
CA SER A 211 5.46 19.08 30.02
C SER A 211 5.67 17.68 30.63
N LEU A 212 4.69 16.83 30.33
CA LEU A 212 4.62 15.37 30.54
C LEU A 212 5.87 14.62 30.05
N GLN A 213 6.50 15.17 29.02
CA GLN A 213 7.57 14.56 28.26
C GLN A 213 8.91 14.57 29.01
N ALA A 214 9.17 15.59 29.83
CA ALA A 214 10.39 15.69 30.64
C ALA A 214 10.40 14.70 31.82
N TRP A 215 9.22 14.35 32.34
CA TRP A 215 9.06 13.39 33.43
C TRP A 215 9.13 11.93 32.94
N ALA A 216 8.53 11.63 31.78
CA ALA A 216 8.54 10.30 31.16
C ALA A 216 9.97 9.83 30.82
N LEU A 217 10.80 10.71 30.23
CA LEU A 217 12.21 10.43 29.93
C LEU A 217 13.06 10.13 31.17
N ALA A 218 12.79 10.78 32.30
CA ALA A 218 13.58 10.67 33.52
C ALA A 218 13.32 9.38 34.33
N ASN A 219 12.19 8.72 34.09
CA ASN A 219 11.78 7.49 34.79
C ASN A 219 11.77 6.25 33.88
N GLY A 220 12.35 6.33 32.68
CA GLY A 220 12.44 5.21 31.76
C GLY A 220 11.10 4.82 31.13
N VAL A 221 10.15 5.74 31.06
CA VAL A 221 8.82 5.52 30.47
C VAL A 221 8.87 5.94 29.00
N VAL A 222 8.66 5.00 28.09
CA VAL A 222 8.35 5.28 26.69
C VAL A 222 6.83 5.37 26.59
N THR A 223 6.30 6.57 26.42
CA THR A 223 4.91 6.75 26.01
C THR A 223 4.79 6.36 24.54
N LYS A 224 4.10 5.27 24.19
CA LYS A 224 3.48 5.18 22.86
C LYS A 224 2.32 6.17 22.87
N GLU A 225 2.59 7.38 22.40
CA GLU A 225 1.57 8.36 22.08
C GLU A 225 0.64 7.78 20.98
N LYS A 226 -0.68 7.83 21.20
CA LYS A 226 -1.67 7.87 20.09
C LYS A 226 -1.85 9.31 19.57
N SER A 227 -0.85 10.18 19.75
CA SER A 227 -0.78 11.53 19.19
C SER A 227 0.45 11.63 18.32
N ALA A 228 0.27 12.01 17.05
CA ALA A 228 1.29 12.19 16.01
C ALA A 228 2.70 12.50 16.54
N PRO A 229 3.53 11.47 16.81
CA PRO A 229 4.96 11.68 16.96
C PRO A 229 5.45 11.93 15.54
N GLY A 230 6.13 13.05 15.30
CA GLY A 230 6.72 13.36 13.99
C GLY A 230 7.53 12.19 13.44
N TYR A 231 6.87 11.36 12.64
CA TYR A 231 7.28 10.14 11.95
C TYR A 231 6.10 9.92 11.00
N GLY A 232 6.27 10.03 9.69
CA GLY A 232 6.91 8.92 9.04
C GLY A 232 6.12 7.62 9.24
N PHE A 233 4.78 7.65 9.18
CA PHE A 233 4.07 6.54 8.57
C PHE A 233 4.41 6.56 7.08
N GLU A 234 5.64 6.18 6.79
CA GLU A 234 5.98 5.70 5.47
C GLU A 234 5.05 4.50 5.21
N GLU A 235 4.50 4.40 3.99
CA GLU A 235 3.91 3.16 3.48
C GLU A 235 4.84 1.93 3.67
N THR A 236 6.09 2.10 4.11
CA THR A 236 7.16 1.11 4.24
C THR A 236 6.98 0.06 5.35
N SER A 237 5.97 0.13 6.24
CA SER A 237 5.75 -0.95 7.22
C SER A 237 5.00 -2.16 6.63
N LEU A 238 4.11 -1.94 5.66
CA LEU A 238 3.41 -3.01 4.92
C LEU A 238 4.28 -3.61 3.81
N TRP A 239 5.13 -2.78 3.22
CA TRP A 239 5.99 -3.16 2.11
C TRP A 239 7.37 -3.49 2.65
N ARG A 240 7.83 -4.73 2.44
CA ARG A 240 9.14 -5.18 2.93
C ARG A 240 10.26 -4.20 2.59
N GLN A 241 11.20 -4.08 3.53
CA GLN A 241 12.43 -3.31 3.32
C GLN A 241 13.30 -3.96 2.24
N SER A 242 14.12 -3.14 1.60
CA SER A 242 15.00 -3.59 0.53
C SER A 242 16.04 -4.58 1.04
N GLU A 243 16.27 -5.61 0.26
CA GLU A 243 17.20 -6.70 0.57
C GLU A 243 18.27 -6.79 -0.52
N ARG A 244 19.50 -7.08 -0.09
CA ARG A 244 20.65 -7.28 -0.97
C ARG A 244 21.43 -8.52 -0.56
N ASP A 245 21.77 -9.33 -1.55
CA ASP A 245 22.64 -10.47 -1.39
C ASP A 245 24.03 -10.19 -1.96
N THR A 246 25.06 -10.39 -1.15
CA THR A 246 26.44 -10.30 -1.61
C THR A 246 26.82 -11.54 -2.40
N VAL A 247 27.12 -11.36 -3.69
CA VAL A 247 27.61 -12.41 -4.58
C VAL A 247 29.06 -12.15 -4.96
N VAL A 248 29.84 -13.23 -5.11
CA VAL A 248 31.23 -13.14 -5.59
C VAL A 248 31.25 -13.33 -7.10
N LEU A 249 31.52 -12.24 -7.83
CA LEU A 249 31.63 -12.25 -9.28
C LEU A 249 33.09 -12.48 -9.70
N SER A 250 33.27 -13.06 -10.89
CA SER A 250 34.57 -13.14 -11.56
C SER A 250 34.52 -12.31 -12.83
N CYS A 251 35.40 -11.31 -12.95
CA CYS A 251 35.45 -10.43 -14.12
C CYS A 251 35.67 -11.28 -15.40
N PRO A 252 34.81 -11.18 -16.43
CA PRO A 252 34.98 -11.95 -17.66
C PRO A 252 36.17 -11.48 -18.50
N ALA A 253 36.68 -10.26 -18.27
CA ALA A 253 37.82 -9.71 -19.00
C ALA A 253 39.18 -10.08 -18.40
N CYS A 254 39.36 -9.96 -17.07
CA CYS A 254 40.65 -10.20 -16.41
C CYS A 254 40.65 -11.34 -15.38
N GLY A 255 39.49 -11.93 -15.05
CA GLY A 255 39.37 -13.02 -14.08
C GLY A 255 39.42 -12.57 -12.61
N THR A 256 39.65 -11.29 -12.32
CA THR A 256 39.66 -10.75 -10.96
C THR A 256 38.30 -10.98 -10.30
N LYS A 257 38.34 -11.54 -9.09
CA LYS A 257 37.15 -11.76 -8.26
C LYS A 257 36.87 -10.55 -7.38
N PHE A 258 35.60 -10.18 -7.27
CA PHE A 258 35.16 -9.09 -6.40
C PHE A 258 33.71 -9.34 -5.96
N GLU A 259 33.33 -8.69 -4.88
CA GLU A 259 31.98 -8.78 -4.32
C GLU A 259 31.06 -7.75 -4.99
N PHE A 260 29.81 -8.16 -5.23
CA PHE A 260 28.74 -7.30 -5.73
C PHE A 260 27.49 -7.53 -4.88
N ALA A 261 26.86 -6.46 -4.43
CA ALA A 261 25.61 -6.53 -3.67
C ALA A 261 24.43 -6.49 -4.65
N ALA A 262 23.88 -7.67 -4.97
CA ALA A 262 22.76 -7.83 -5.87
C ALA A 262 21.44 -7.51 -5.14
N TRP A 263 20.55 -6.74 -5.78
CA TRP A 263 19.26 -6.39 -5.19
C TRP A 263 18.27 -7.53 -5.40
N THR A 264 17.94 -8.24 -4.32
CA THR A 264 16.93 -9.32 -4.36
C THR A 264 15.53 -8.77 -4.14
N LEU A 265 15.42 -7.71 -3.33
CA LEU A 265 14.20 -6.92 -3.14
C LEU A 265 14.58 -5.43 -3.11
N LEU A 266 13.94 -4.62 -3.94
CA LEU A 266 14.09 -3.17 -3.95
C LEU A 266 12.76 -2.52 -3.62
N ASN A 267 12.68 -1.83 -2.48
CA ASN A 267 11.59 -0.92 -2.17
C ASN A 267 12.00 0.50 -2.58
N VAL A 268 11.35 1.02 -3.63
CA VAL A 268 11.73 2.31 -4.22
C VAL A 268 11.38 3.49 -3.32
N GLY A 269 10.45 3.31 -2.37
CA GLY A 269 10.05 4.35 -1.43
C GLY A 269 11.11 4.68 -0.37
N GLU A 270 11.96 3.71 -0.02
CA GLU A 270 13.00 3.85 1.01
C GLU A 270 14.42 4.01 0.44
N SER A 271 14.63 3.66 -0.83
CA SER A 271 15.95 3.68 -1.47
C SER A 271 15.99 4.57 -2.73
N PRO A 272 15.93 5.91 -2.60
CA PRO A 272 15.95 6.84 -3.74
C PRO A 272 17.17 6.67 -4.66
N GLU A 273 18.34 6.38 -4.07
CA GLU A 273 19.58 6.15 -4.84
C GLU A 273 19.45 4.91 -5.75
N ALA A 274 18.84 3.84 -5.24
CA ALA A 274 18.63 2.61 -6.01
C ALA A 274 17.51 2.77 -7.03
N ALA A 275 16.46 3.52 -6.70
CA ALA A 275 15.41 3.90 -7.66
C ALA A 275 16.00 4.69 -8.84
N GLU A 276 16.94 5.59 -8.58
CA GLU A 276 17.64 6.33 -9.65
C GLU A 276 18.56 5.42 -10.48
N LEU A 277 19.26 4.47 -9.85
CA LEU A 277 20.00 3.45 -10.60
C LEU A 277 19.09 2.58 -11.46
N LEU A 278 17.88 2.25 -10.99
CA LEU A 278 16.88 1.52 -11.78
C LEU A 278 16.39 2.37 -12.95
N ARG A 279 16.08 3.65 -12.71
CA ARG A 279 15.75 4.65 -13.74
C ARG A 279 16.82 4.75 -14.81
N ASP A 280 18.08 4.72 -14.43
CA ASP A 280 19.23 4.77 -15.34
C ASP A 280 19.54 3.42 -16.02
N GLY A 281 18.91 2.33 -15.58
CA GLY A 281 19.20 0.97 -16.03
C GLY A 281 20.54 0.42 -15.54
N LYS A 282 21.08 1.01 -14.46
CA LYS A 282 22.37 0.68 -13.84
C LYS A 282 22.23 -0.11 -12.54
N LEU A 283 21.01 -0.41 -12.07
CA LEU A 283 20.76 -1.12 -10.80
C LEU A 283 21.59 -2.42 -10.67
N SER A 284 21.70 -3.17 -11.76
CA SER A 284 22.43 -4.43 -11.85
C SER A 284 23.82 -4.30 -12.49
N GLU A 285 24.28 -3.07 -12.77
CA GLU A 285 25.55 -2.83 -13.46
C GLU A 285 26.72 -2.84 -12.46
N PHE A 286 27.82 -3.48 -12.85
CA PHE A 286 29.05 -3.48 -12.08
C PHE A 286 30.23 -3.09 -12.96
N THR A 287 31.25 -2.50 -12.34
CA THR A 287 32.53 -2.20 -12.98
C THR A 287 33.65 -2.90 -12.22
N CYS A 288 34.47 -3.68 -12.94
CA CYS A 288 35.59 -4.39 -12.36
C CYS A 288 36.61 -3.40 -11.77
N PRO A 289 37.00 -3.53 -10.48
CA PRO A 289 37.89 -2.58 -9.82
C PRO A 289 39.34 -2.63 -10.35
N ASP A 290 39.71 -3.70 -11.05
CA ASP A 290 41.08 -3.94 -11.53
C ASP A 290 41.30 -3.49 -12.98
N CYS A 291 40.38 -3.85 -13.89
CA CYS A 291 40.53 -3.54 -15.33
C CYS A 291 39.51 -2.54 -15.88
N GLY A 292 38.52 -2.12 -15.08
CA GLY A 292 37.47 -1.18 -15.51
C GLY A 292 36.42 -1.77 -16.47
N TYR A 293 36.39 -3.10 -16.67
CA TYR A 293 35.36 -3.74 -17.47
C TYR A 293 33.98 -3.61 -16.82
N THR A 294 32.99 -3.15 -17.58
CA THR A 294 31.61 -2.91 -17.12
C THR A 294 30.64 -3.86 -17.80
N THR A 295 29.74 -4.48 -17.03
CA THR A 295 28.61 -5.28 -17.53
C THR A 295 27.50 -5.35 -16.48
N SER A 296 26.36 -5.97 -16.81
CA SER A 296 25.25 -6.19 -15.89
C SER A 296 25.19 -7.63 -15.38
N LEU A 297 24.79 -7.81 -14.11
CA LEU A 297 24.46 -9.11 -13.52
C LEU A 297 22.97 -9.41 -13.75
N VAL A 298 22.68 -10.53 -14.41
CA VAL A 298 21.31 -11.08 -14.44
C VAL A 298 21.04 -11.78 -13.11
N HIS A 299 20.00 -11.36 -12.42
CA HIS A 299 19.55 -11.94 -11.15
C HIS A 299 18.06 -11.64 -10.93
N PRO A 300 17.35 -12.46 -10.14
CA PRO A 300 16.00 -12.13 -9.71
C PRO A 300 15.97 -10.88 -8.83
N CYS A 301 14.97 -10.03 -9.02
CA CYS A 301 14.81 -8.78 -8.27
C CYS A 301 13.32 -8.44 -8.13
N LEU A 302 12.83 -8.39 -6.89
CA LEU A 302 11.47 -7.97 -6.55
C LEU A 302 11.44 -6.46 -6.30
N CYS A 303 10.90 -5.69 -7.23
CA CYS A 303 10.72 -4.26 -7.10
C CYS A 303 9.33 -3.94 -6.51
N LEU A 304 9.33 -3.25 -5.38
CA LEU A 304 8.15 -2.75 -4.69
C LEU A 304 8.01 -1.25 -4.95
N MET A 305 6.84 -0.85 -5.41
CA MET A 305 6.47 0.55 -5.67
C MET A 305 5.25 0.92 -4.83
N PRO A 306 5.43 1.23 -3.52
CA PRO A 306 4.32 1.46 -2.59
C PRO A 306 3.35 2.55 -3.06
N SER A 307 3.88 3.71 -3.46
CA SER A 307 3.05 4.86 -3.89
C SER A 307 2.30 4.61 -5.20
N GLN A 308 2.74 3.64 -6.01
CA GLN A 308 2.05 3.19 -7.23
C GLN A 308 1.27 1.89 -7.00
N ARG A 309 1.25 1.36 -5.76
CA ARG A 309 0.64 0.08 -5.37
C ARG A 309 0.99 -1.04 -6.34
N THR A 310 2.26 -1.11 -6.74
CA THR A 310 2.72 -2.01 -7.79
C THR A 310 3.88 -2.88 -7.33
N VAL A 311 3.86 -4.16 -7.70
CA VAL A 311 4.95 -5.12 -7.53
C VAL A 311 5.42 -5.58 -8.91
N ILE A 312 6.73 -5.52 -9.16
CA ILE A 312 7.35 -6.05 -10.37
C ILE A 312 8.41 -7.07 -9.96
N TYR A 313 8.30 -8.32 -10.40
CA TYR A 313 9.31 -9.34 -10.15
C TYR A 313 10.04 -9.69 -11.45
N GLN A 314 11.33 -9.34 -11.50
CA GLN A 314 12.25 -9.88 -12.50
C GLN A 314 12.61 -11.32 -12.14
N VAL A 315 12.29 -12.27 -13.02
CA VAL A 315 12.62 -13.69 -12.87
C VAL A 315 13.73 -14.10 -13.84
N ASP A 316 14.50 -15.12 -13.48
CA ASP A 316 15.67 -15.56 -14.26
C ASP A 316 15.38 -16.78 -15.16
N TYR A 317 14.36 -17.59 -14.84
CA TYR A 317 14.00 -18.79 -15.60
C TYR A 317 12.53 -19.19 -15.39
N GLU A 318 12.04 -20.12 -16.23
CA GLU A 318 10.63 -20.47 -16.35
C GLU A 318 10.03 -21.07 -15.07
N GLU A 319 10.75 -21.94 -14.35
CA GLU A 319 10.23 -22.52 -13.09
C GLU A 319 10.01 -21.46 -12.01
N MET A 320 10.80 -20.38 -11.99
CA MET A 320 10.62 -19.27 -11.07
C MET A 320 9.37 -18.44 -11.43
N ARG A 321 9.02 -18.36 -12.72
CA ARG A 321 7.80 -17.68 -13.19
C ARG A 321 6.55 -18.34 -12.62
N ASP A 322 6.44 -19.67 -12.71
CA ASP A 322 5.26 -20.39 -12.24
C ASP A 322 5.07 -20.23 -10.72
N GLY A 323 6.16 -20.32 -9.95
CA GLY A 323 6.13 -20.05 -8.51
C GLY A 323 5.75 -18.60 -8.17
N CYS A 324 6.17 -17.64 -9.00
CA CYS A 324 5.81 -16.23 -8.84
C CYS A 324 4.31 -15.98 -9.10
N VAL A 325 3.71 -16.68 -10.07
CA VAL A 325 2.26 -16.60 -10.33
C VAL A 325 1.48 -17.07 -9.10
N GLU A 326 1.85 -18.22 -8.54
CA GLU A 326 1.22 -18.74 -7.31
C GLU A 326 1.40 -17.78 -6.12
N MET A 327 2.60 -17.21 -5.97
CA MET A 327 2.88 -16.20 -4.95
C MET A 327 1.97 -14.97 -5.08
N PHE A 328 1.82 -14.42 -6.29
CA PHE A 328 0.96 -13.26 -6.54
C PHE A 328 -0.53 -13.58 -6.37
N ASP A 329 -0.98 -14.78 -6.76
CA ASP A 329 -2.36 -15.22 -6.52
C ASP A 329 -2.69 -15.31 -5.03
N ASN A 330 -1.74 -15.76 -4.21
CA ASN A 330 -1.90 -15.76 -2.75
C ASN A 330 -1.95 -14.34 -2.20
N LEU A 331 -1.04 -13.44 -2.59
CA LEU A 331 -1.06 -12.04 -2.15
C LEU A 331 -2.38 -11.31 -2.49
N LYS A 332 -2.95 -11.58 -3.67
CA LYS A 332 -4.27 -11.05 -4.05
C LYS A 332 -5.40 -11.61 -3.18
N ARG A 333 -5.32 -12.89 -2.81
CA ARG A 333 -6.31 -13.55 -1.94
C ARG A 333 -6.27 -12.97 -0.53
N ASP A 334 -5.05 -12.69 -0.06
CA ASP A 334 -4.78 -12.11 1.26
C ASP A 334 -5.02 -10.59 1.29
N ALA A 335 -5.64 -10.02 0.25
CA ALA A 335 -5.99 -8.61 0.11
C ALA A 335 -4.80 -7.65 0.34
N PHE A 336 -3.58 -8.07 -0.01
CA PHE A 336 -2.40 -7.20 0.07
C PHE A 336 -2.66 -5.90 -0.72
N PRO A 337 -2.29 -4.71 -0.18
CA PRO A 337 -2.67 -3.41 -0.74
C PRO A 337 -1.88 -3.04 -2.00
N CYS A 338 -1.93 -3.90 -3.01
CA CYS A 338 -1.30 -3.79 -4.30
C CYS A 338 -2.34 -4.00 -5.40
N ASP A 339 -2.41 -3.07 -6.33
CA ASP A 339 -3.39 -3.09 -7.40
C ASP A 339 -2.83 -3.80 -8.65
N ARG A 340 -1.50 -3.88 -8.75
CA ARG A 340 -0.81 -4.35 -9.95
C ARG A 340 0.40 -5.22 -9.63
N TYR A 341 0.41 -6.40 -10.22
CA TYR A 341 1.54 -7.34 -10.17
C TYR A 341 2.06 -7.59 -11.57
N ARG A 342 3.38 -7.54 -11.77
CA ARG A 342 4.04 -7.83 -13.03
C ARG A 342 5.19 -8.80 -12.84
N ILE A 343 5.32 -9.73 -13.78
CA ILE A 343 6.46 -10.62 -13.92
C ILE A 343 7.19 -10.21 -15.20
N VAL A 344 8.48 -9.96 -15.10
CA VAL A 344 9.34 -9.53 -16.21
C VAL A 344 10.52 -10.49 -16.35
N SER A 345 11.02 -10.63 -17.57
CA SER A 345 12.05 -11.63 -17.89
C SER A 345 13.46 -11.04 -17.90
N ASP A 346 13.61 -9.71 -17.94
CA ASP A 346 14.92 -9.06 -17.91
C ASP A 346 14.90 -7.63 -17.34
N ARG A 347 16.10 -7.08 -17.15
CA ARG A 347 16.34 -5.73 -16.60
C ARG A 347 15.76 -4.59 -17.43
N HIS A 348 15.60 -4.78 -18.74
CA HIS A 348 15.04 -3.75 -19.61
C HIS A 348 13.53 -3.67 -19.42
N GLU A 349 12.86 -4.82 -19.32
CA GLU A 349 11.44 -4.89 -18.98
C GLU A 349 11.19 -4.36 -17.57
N LEU A 350 11.98 -4.75 -16.56
CA LEU A 350 11.87 -4.23 -15.20
C LEU A 350 11.93 -2.70 -15.18
N ARG A 351 12.96 -2.13 -15.82
CA ARG A 351 13.14 -0.68 -15.92
C ARG A 351 11.99 0.00 -16.66
N GLU A 352 11.52 -0.59 -17.75
CA GLU A 352 10.44 -0.01 -18.53
C GLU A 352 9.13 0.05 -17.74
N LYS A 353 8.77 -1.06 -17.06
CA LYS A 353 7.59 -1.09 -16.19
C LYS A 353 7.71 -0.06 -15.06
N PHE A 354 8.89 0.03 -14.44
CA PHE A 354 9.18 1.05 -13.42
C PHE A 354 8.95 2.47 -13.93
N LEU A 355 9.54 2.85 -15.07
CA LEU A 355 9.39 4.19 -15.67
C LEU A 355 7.92 4.54 -15.98
N LEU A 356 7.18 3.58 -16.53
CA LEU A 356 5.77 3.80 -16.88
C LEU A 356 4.91 3.99 -15.63
N PHE A 357 5.08 3.13 -14.63
CA PHE A 357 4.24 3.20 -13.43
C PHE A 357 4.53 4.43 -12.59
N GLU A 358 5.80 4.85 -12.51
CA GLU A 358 6.15 6.11 -11.86
C GLU A 358 5.51 7.32 -12.56
N ALA A 359 5.43 7.29 -13.88
CA ALA A 359 4.73 8.30 -14.68
C ALA A 359 3.19 8.15 -14.67
N GLY A 360 2.63 7.15 -13.98
CA GLY A 360 1.19 6.87 -13.96
C GLY A 360 0.64 6.37 -15.30
N LEU A 361 1.48 5.79 -16.15
CA LEU A 361 1.14 5.29 -17.49
C LEU A 361 0.81 3.80 -17.48
N ASP A 362 -0.04 3.38 -18.42
CA ASP A 362 -0.45 1.99 -18.61
C ASP A 362 0.57 1.22 -19.48
N ASP A 363 1.17 0.18 -18.92
CA ASP A 363 2.18 -0.63 -19.59
C ASP A 363 1.63 -1.45 -20.76
N ARG A 364 0.34 -1.78 -20.70
CA ARG A 364 -0.39 -2.47 -21.76
C ARG A 364 -0.41 -1.66 -23.06
N ALA A 365 -0.57 -0.35 -22.94
CA ALA A 365 -0.57 0.55 -24.09
C ALA A 365 0.82 0.65 -24.74
N LEU A 366 1.89 0.62 -23.95
CA LEU A 366 3.26 0.66 -24.49
C LEU A 366 3.59 -0.63 -25.25
N GLU A 367 3.24 -1.80 -24.74
CA GLU A 367 3.52 -3.05 -25.47
C GLU A 367 2.77 -3.12 -26.81
N CYS A 368 1.53 -2.64 -26.86
CA CYS A 368 0.81 -2.50 -28.13
C CYS A 368 1.51 -1.49 -29.07
N LEU A 369 1.92 -0.34 -28.53
CA LEU A 369 2.65 0.68 -29.30
C LEU A 369 3.95 0.14 -29.90
N LYS A 370 4.70 -0.71 -29.19
CA LYS A 370 5.92 -1.34 -29.73
C LYS A 370 5.66 -2.18 -30.98
N ILE A 371 4.53 -2.88 -31.06
CA ILE A 371 4.13 -3.63 -32.27
C ILE A 371 3.89 -2.66 -33.41
N GLY A 372 3.11 -1.60 -33.17
CA GLY A 372 2.85 -0.55 -34.16
C GLY A 372 4.12 0.12 -34.68
N VAL A 373 5.03 0.51 -33.78
CA VAL A 373 6.34 1.11 -34.11
C VAL A 373 7.20 0.16 -34.94
N THR A 374 7.23 -1.12 -34.57
CA THR A 374 7.95 -2.16 -35.35
C THR A 374 7.36 -2.30 -36.75
N GLY A 375 6.03 -2.34 -36.87
CA GLY A 375 5.33 -2.43 -38.14
C GLY A 375 5.63 -1.24 -39.06
N GLN A 376 5.53 -0.03 -38.51
CA GLN A 376 5.83 1.21 -39.23
C GLN A 376 7.29 1.27 -39.68
N ALA A 377 8.24 0.94 -38.81
CA ALA A 377 9.66 0.93 -39.16
C ALA A 377 9.99 -0.09 -40.28
N LYS A 378 9.27 -1.22 -40.32
CA LYS A 378 9.37 -2.19 -41.42
C LYS A 378 8.78 -1.66 -42.73
N MET A 379 7.65 -0.95 -42.67
CA MET A 379 7.03 -0.33 -43.84
C MET A 379 7.90 0.79 -44.43
N ASP A 380 8.55 1.58 -43.58
CA ASP A 380 9.44 2.67 -43.97
C ASP A 380 10.82 2.18 -44.45
N GLY A 381 11.08 0.86 -44.37
CA GLY A 381 12.34 0.26 -44.76
C GLY A 381 13.51 0.55 -43.81
N LEU A 382 13.24 1.08 -42.61
CA LEU A 382 14.22 1.26 -41.54
C LEU A 382 14.62 -0.08 -40.93
N VAL A 383 13.68 -1.01 -40.83
CA VAL A 383 13.90 -2.38 -40.35
C VAL A 383 13.60 -3.36 -41.48
N PRO A 384 14.49 -4.31 -41.81
CA PRO A 384 14.19 -5.31 -42.82
C PRO A 384 12.93 -6.13 -42.45
N ALA A 385 12.06 -6.42 -43.42
CA ALA A 385 10.75 -7.05 -43.17
C ALA A 385 10.84 -8.36 -42.36
N GLY A 386 11.86 -9.19 -42.64
CA GLY A 386 12.12 -10.45 -41.94
C GLY A 386 13.06 -10.37 -40.75
N ALA A 387 13.56 -9.18 -40.38
CA ALA A 387 14.43 -9.03 -39.23
C ALA A 387 13.61 -9.06 -37.92
N GLU A 388 14.22 -9.68 -36.90
CA GLU A 388 13.80 -9.49 -35.52
C GLU A 388 14.19 -8.08 -35.08
N CYS A 389 13.25 -7.42 -34.40
CA CYS A 389 13.43 -6.07 -33.90
C CYS A 389 12.92 -6.02 -32.47
N ARG A 390 13.77 -5.57 -31.56
CA ARG A 390 13.40 -5.31 -30.17
C ARG A 390 13.19 -3.82 -30.00
N VAL A 391 12.06 -3.41 -29.45
CA VAL A 391 11.78 -2.01 -29.11
C VAL A 391 11.94 -1.84 -27.60
N VAL A 392 12.79 -0.92 -27.18
CA VAL A 392 13.12 -0.67 -25.76
C VAL A 392 12.84 0.78 -25.41
N LEU A 393 12.11 1.03 -24.33
CA LEU A 393 11.98 2.38 -23.77
C LEU A 393 13.30 2.80 -23.10
N ARG A 394 13.94 3.85 -23.64
CA ARG A 394 15.14 4.47 -23.07
C ARG A 394 14.84 5.53 -22.04
N GLY A 395 13.66 6.13 -22.05
CA GLY A 395 13.26 7.10 -21.04
C GLY A 395 12.00 7.83 -21.45
N ILE A 396 11.47 8.60 -20.51
CA ILE A 396 10.40 9.57 -20.72
C ILE A 396 11.03 10.93 -20.47
N GLY A 397 11.11 11.78 -21.48
CA GLY A 397 11.73 13.09 -21.37
C GLY A 397 10.82 14.09 -20.63
N ASP A 398 11.42 15.11 -20.03
CA ASP A 398 10.71 16.24 -19.42
C ASP A 398 9.85 17.02 -20.44
N ASP A 399 10.12 16.82 -21.73
CA ASP A 399 9.35 17.35 -22.86
C ASP A 399 8.06 16.55 -23.15
N GLY A 400 7.81 15.48 -22.39
CA GLY A 400 6.67 14.58 -22.58
C GLY A 400 6.86 13.59 -23.74
N CYS A 401 8.09 13.35 -24.19
CA CYS A 401 8.38 12.36 -25.22
C CYS A 401 8.80 10.99 -24.64
N LEU A 402 8.30 9.92 -25.25
CA LEU A 402 8.87 8.58 -25.12
C LEU A 402 10.10 8.47 -26.02
N HIS A 403 11.24 8.11 -25.43
CA HIS A 403 12.47 7.82 -26.16
C HIS A 403 12.57 6.32 -26.40
N LEU A 404 12.24 5.85 -27.60
CA LEU A 404 12.34 4.43 -27.96
C LEU A 404 13.62 4.16 -28.74
N ALA A 405 14.20 2.98 -28.51
CA ALA A 405 15.27 2.41 -29.33
C ALA A 405 14.77 1.15 -30.02
N LEU A 406 14.87 1.10 -31.34
CA LEU A 406 14.65 -0.09 -32.15
C LEU A 406 16.00 -0.76 -32.37
N GLU A 407 16.20 -1.93 -31.77
CA GLU A 407 17.41 -2.72 -31.86
C GLU A 407 17.23 -3.82 -32.91
N VAL A 408 18.15 -3.87 -33.88
CA VAL A 408 18.16 -4.85 -34.99
C VAL A 408 19.59 -5.36 -35.14
N GLY A 409 19.87 -6.56 -34.61
CA GLY A 409 21.24 -7.07 -34.55
C GLY A 409 22.14 -6.17 -33.70
N GLU A 410 23.20 -5.63 -34.28
CA GLU A 410 24.11 -4.67 -33.62
C GLU A 410 23.70 -3.20 -33.84
N GLU A 411 22.70 -2.95 -34.69
CA GLU A 411 22.24 -1.60 -35.00
C GLU A 411 21.12 -1.15 -34.06
N SER A 412 21.08 0.15 -33.76
CA SER A 412 20.09 0.76 -32.90
C SER A 412 19.59 2.07 -33.52
N TYR A 413 18.28 2.18 -33.70
CA TYR A 413 17.61 3.34 -34.28
C TYR A 413 16.77 4.04 -33.21
N ARG A 414 16.92 5.35 -33.07
CA ARG A 414 16.14 6.14 -32.12
C ARG A 414 14.80 6.57 -32.74
N SER A 415 13.72 6.40 -31.99
CA SER A 415 12.38 6.87 -32.34
C SER A 415 11.80 7.61 -31.14
N ASP A 416 11.65 8.92 -31.27
CA ASP A 416 11.00 9.74 -30.26
C ASP A 416 9.54 9.99 -30.67
N MET A 417 8.62 9.86 -29.72
CA MET A 417 7.21 10.16 -29.94
C MET A 417 6.57 10.79 -28.70
N PRO A 418 5.56 11.66 -28.86
CA PRO A 418 4.83 12.18 -27.70
C PRO A 418 4.23 11.04 -26.86
N VAL A 419 4.20 11.20 -25.54
CA VAL A 419 3.55 10.25 -24.63
C VAL A 419 2.07 10.03 -24.97
N ASP A 420 1.42 11.03 -25.58
CA ASP A 420 0.06 10.95 -26.12
C ASP A 420 -0.10 9.86 -27.19
N ALA A 421 0.98 9.36 -27.81
CA ALA A 421 0.92 8.21 -28.71
C ALA A 421 0.39 6.94 -28.01
N LEU A 422 0.53 6.84 -26.67
CA LEU A 422 -0.06 5.75 -25.89
C LEU A 422 -1.59 5.78 -25.91
N LYS A 423 -2.21 6.96 -26.08
CA LYS A 423 -3.68 7.10 -26.10
C LYS A 423 -4.34 6.30 -27.22
N LEU A 424 -3.64 6.12 -28.35
CA LEU A 424 -4.09 5.27 -29.46
C LEU A 424 -4.48 3.87 -28.98
N PHE A 425 -3.73 3.33 -28.02
CA PHE A 425 -3.98 2.00 -27.47
C PHE A 425 -4.70 2.05 -26.12
N SER A 426 -4.41 3.01 -25.25
CA SER A 426 -5.06 3.05 -23.93
C SER A 426 -6.57 3.33 -24.02
N GLU A 427 -7.02 4.16 -24.96
CA GLU A 427 -8.47 4.40 -25.19
C GLU A 427 -9.15 3.15 -25.74
N SER A 428 -8.52 2.49 -26.73
CA SER A 428 -9.00 1.25 -27.32
C SER A 428 -9.07 0.12 -26.29
N LEU A 429 -8.03 -0.04 -25.47
CA LEU A 429 -8.01 -1.02 -24.37
C LEU A 429 -9.09 -0.71 -23.33
N ALA A 430 -9.30 0.55 -22.95
CA ALA A 430 -10.33 0.93 -22.00
C ALA A 430 -11.76 0.68 -22.51
N ALA A 431 -11.98 0.71 -23.82
CA ALA A 431 -13.25 0.41 -24.47
C ALA A 431 -13.49 -1.08 -24.75
N SER A 432 -12.45 -1.91 -24.61
CA SER A 432 -12.47 -3.33 -24.98
C SER A 432 -12.96 -4.25 -23.86
N SER A 433 -13.26 -5.51 -24.20
CA SER A 433 -13.59 -6.54 -23.20
C SER A 433 -12.46 -6.84 -22.21
N ILE A 434 -11.21 -6.54 -22.58
CA ILE A 434 -10.01 -6.77 -21.76
C ILE A 434 -9.62 -5.56 -20.89
N ALA A 435 -10.46 -4.53 -20.82
CA ALA A 435 -10.18 -3.28 -20.09
C ALA A 435 -9.75 -3.50 -18.62
N ALA A 436 -10.44 -4.42 -17.93
CA ALA A 436 -10.22 -4.72 -16.53
C ALA A 436 -9.09 -5.75 -16.28
N GLU A 437 -8.50 -6.33 -17.33
CA GLU A 437 -7.46 -7.35 -17.16
C GLU A 437 -6.17 -6.75 -16.59
N GLN A 438 -5.65 -7.39 -15.55
CA GLN A 438 -4.33 -7.12 -14.98
C GLN A 438 -3.48 -8.38 -15.05
N PRO A 439 -3.05 -8.80 -16.26
CA PRO A 439 -2.22 -9.98 -16.43
C PRO A 439 -0.86 -9.79 -15.76
N TYR A 440 -0.26 -10.89 -15.30
CA TYR A 440 1.08 -10.85 -14.71
C TYR A 440 2.15 -10.56 -15.75
N MET A 441 1.99 -11.07 -16.97
CA MET A 441 2.90 -10.79 -18.08
C MET A 441 2.22 -9.83 -19.06
N VAL A 442 2.86 -8.69 -19.28
CA VAL A 442 2.50 -7.71 -20.30
C VAL A 442 3.71 -7.60 -21.21
N ASP A 443 3.79 -8.54 -22.15
CA ASP A 443 4.86 -8.71 -23.11
C ASP A 443 4.31 -8.70 -24.56
N ARG A 444 5.16 -9.04 -25.52
CA ARG A 444 4.78 -9.11 -26.93
C ARG A 444 3.65 -10.11 -27.19
N ALA A 445 3.64 -11.27 -26.54
CA ALA A 445 2.61 -12.29 -26.76
C ALA A 445 1.25 -11.81 -26.24
N TRP A 446 1.25 -11.15 -25.08
CA TRP A 446 0.05 -10.48 -24.57
C TRP A 446 -0.43 -9.38 -25.53
N ALA A 447 0.47 -8.55 -26.06
CA ALA A 447 0.09 -7.48 -26.98
C ALA A 447 -0.46 -8.02 -28.31
N GLU A 448 0.11 -9.09 -28.86
CA GLU A 448 -0.44 -9.77 -30.05
C GLU A 448 -1.88 -10.29 -29.80
N HIS A 449 -2.13 -10.88 -28.62
CA HIS A 449 -3.48 -11.26 -28.21
C HIS A 449 -4.42 -10.05 -28.07
N ALA A 450 -3.95 -8.96 -27.47
CA ALA A 450 -4.72 -7.73 -27.35
C ALA A 450 -5.09 -7.14 -28.71
N TYR A 451 -4.17 -7.15 -29.68
CA TYR A 451 -4.44 -6.73 -31.06
C TYR A 451 -5.55 -7.57 -31.69
N ASP A 452 -5.50 -8.90 -31.57
CA ASP A 452 -6.55 -9.78 -32.10
C ASP A 452 -7.92 -9.46 -31.49
N MET A 453 -7.96 -9.20 -30.18
CA MET A 453 -9.20 -8.82 -29.48
C MET A 453 -9.73 -7.46 -29.95
N LEU A 454 -8.86 -6.46 -30.05
CA LEU A 454 -9.23 -5.12 -30.52
C LEU A 454 -9.70 -5.13 -31.99
N ASP A 455 -9.11 -5.97 -32.84
CA ASP A 455 -9.56 -6.15 -34.24
C ASP A 455 -10.95 -6.77 -34.31
N VAL A 456 -11.19 -7.85 -33.56
CA VAL A 456 -12.50 -8.53 -33.49
C VAL A 456 -13.60 -7.60 -32.98
N GLU A 457 -13.26 -6.70 -32.06
CA GLU A 457 -14.18 -5.70 -31.49
C GLU A 457 -14.32 -4.44 -32.34
N GLY A 458 -13.53 -4.28 -33.41
CA GLY A 458 -13.54 -3.10 -34.28
C GLY A 458 -13.02 -1.84 -33.62
N LEU A 459 -12.09 -1.99 -32.67
CA LEU A 459 -11.46 -0.92 -31.88
C LEU A 459 -10.08 -0.53 -32.42
N LEU A 460 -9.54 -1.24 -33.41
CA LEU A 460 -8.37 -0.79 -34.16
C LEU A 460 -8.80 0.18 -35.28
N THR A 461 -8.40 1.45 -35.15
CA THR A 461 -8.65 2.50 -36.18
C THR A 461 -7.58 2.56 -37.24
#